data_AF-A0A832EJ75-F1
#
_entry.id   AF-A0A832EJ75-F1
#
_cell.length_a   1.000
_cell.length_b   1.000
_cell.length_c   1.000
_cell.angle_alpha   90.00
_cell.angle_beta   90.00
_cell.angle_gamma   90.00
#
_symmetry.space_group_name_H-M   'P 1'
#
loop_
_entity.id
_entity.type
_entity.pdbx_description
1 polymer ?
#
loop_
_entity_poly.entity_id
_entity_poly.type
_entity_poly.pdbx_seq_one_letter_code
_entity_poly.pdbx_strand_id
1 'polypeptide(L)'
;MGLFSRLFGSKDESAGESAGGTRKTTADNPYCINDPAIGFLNLRGSAGEDMMAVDRKIVGPLFRDVRESRGDVPQCAVLFLYGDIDASGRFVGGAQSLREIIKSAGAYIAVVASENNPDYYMKCIEPHNGWNANITLTLNRKGENLPNFFAEVFRRMFAGASMVMAWVELAPQIPGHQHPHAPETIMVPEAGHLAFGRGG
;
A
#
# COMPACT_ATOMS: atom_id res chain seq x y z
N MET A 1 33.54 -41.41 -40.16
CA MET A 1 34.26 -40.13 -39.96
C MET A 1 33.50 -39.09 -40.75
N GLY A 2 32.62 -38.29 -40.15
CA GLY A 2 32.96 -37.06 -39.41
C GLY A 2 33.02 -35.91 -40.42
N LEU A 3 32.51 -34.70 -40.23
CA LEU A 3 31.83 -33.98 -39.15
C LEU A 3 31.40 -32.62 -39.77
N PHE A 4 30.65 -31.79 -39.02
CA PHE A 4 30.28 -30.37 -39.26
C PHE A 4 28.99 -30.09 -40.06
N SER A 5 27.88 -29.73 -39.37
CA SER A 5 27.52 -28.38 -38.84
C SER A 5 26.95 -27.47 -39.94
N ARG A 6 25.83 -26.75 -39.84
CA ARG A 6 24.90 -26.38 -38.75
C ARG A 6 23.82 -25.44 -39.37
N LEU A 7 22.77 -25.09 -38.60
CA LEU A 7 21.99 -23.82 -38.65
C LEU A 7 21.01 -23.63 -39.83
N PHE A 8 19.73 -23.24 -39.75
CA PHE A 8 18.71 -22.75 -38.79
C PHE A 8 17.34 -23.19 -39.41
N GLY A 9 16.16 -23.24 -38.79
CA GLY A 9 15.62 -22.65 -37.57
C GLY A 9 14.10 -22.93 -37.49
N SER A 10 13.42 -22.14 -36.65
CA SER A 10 12.00 -22.16 -36.25
C SER A 10 11.67 -23.04 -35.05
N LYS A 11 11.74 -22.40 -33.88
CA LYS A 11 10.94 -22.73 -32.70
C LYS A 11 10.04 -21.52 -32.44
N ASP A 12 8.79 -21.61 -32.89
CA ASP A 12 7.72 -20.75 -32.38
C ASP A 12 7.31 -21.31 -31.01
N GLU A 13 7.77 -20.65 -29.95
CA GLU A 13 7.20 -20.78 -28.61
C GLU A 13 6.81 -19.37 -28.16
N SER A 14 5.58 -18.98 -28.48
CA SER A 14 4.89 -17.89 -27.79
C SER A 14 4.42 -18.41 -26.42
N ALA A 15 5.30 -18.34 -25.43
CA ALA A 15 4.95 -18.49 -24.03
C ALA A 15 5.06 -17.12 -23.37
N GLY A 16 3.94 -16.64 -22.82
CA GLY A 16 3.89 -15.41 -22.06
C GLY A 16 4.80 -15.46 -20.84
N GLU A 17 5.75 -14.52 -20.77
CA GLU A 17 6.52 -14.26 -19.56
C GLU A 17 5.69 -13.40 -18.60
N SER A 18 5.06 -14.08 -17.64
CA SER A 18 4.82 -13.54 -16.31
C SER A 18 5.64 -14.35 -15.32
N ALA A 19 6.84 -13.87 -14.97
CA ALA A 19 7.63 -14.40 -13.86
C ALA A 19 8.67 -13.38 -13.34
N GLY A 20 8.34 -12.72 -12.23
CA GLY A 20 9.21 -12.72 -11.03
C GLY A 20 10.61 -12.11 -11.10
N GLY A 21 10.88 -11.12 -11.95
CA GLY A 21 12.07 -10.27 -11.78
C GLY A 21 11.82 -9.21 -10.70
N THR A 22 12.52 -9.26 -9.57
CA THR A 22 12.48 -8.19 -8.56
C THR A 22 13.00 -6.89 -9.18
N ARG A 23 12.12 -6.08 -9.76
CA ARG A 23 12.48 -4.78 -10.32
C ARG A 23 12.96 -3.89 -9.19
N LYS A 24 14.25 -3.60 -9.15
CA LYS A 24 14.81 -2.62 -8.22
C LYS A 24 14.29 -1.24 -8.59
N THR A 25 13.47 -0.66 -7.72
CA THR A 25 12.98 0.73 -7.85
C THR A 25 13.92 1.69 -7.15
N THR A 26 14.09 2.90 -7.67
CA THR A 26 14.86 3.98 -7.02
C THR A 26 14.03 5.26 -7.00
N ALA A 27 14.51 6.29 -6.29
CA ALA A 27 13.85 7.60 -6.30
C ALA A 27 13.70 8.18 -7.71
N ASP A 28 14.72 7.99 -8.57
CA ASP A 28 14.73 8.49 -9.96
C ASP A 28 14.05 7.54 -10.96
N ASN A 29 13.77 6.29 -10.57
CA ASN A 29 13.08 5.29 -11.38
C ASN A 29 12.09 4.50 -10.50
N PRO A 30 11.02 5.16 -10.03
CA PRO A 30 10.00 4.50 -9.23
C PRO A 30 9.19 3.54 -10.12
N TYR A 31 8.55 2.56 -9.49
CA TYR A 31 7.47 1.82 -10.15
C TYR A 31 6.22 2.70 -10.21
N CYS A 32 5.78 3.04 -11.42
CA CYS A 32 4.60 3.87 -11.64
C CYS A 32 3.33 3.03 -11.68
N ILE A 33 2.40 3.32 -10.78
CA ILE A 33 1.04 2.77 -10.78
C ILE A 33 0.18 3.75 -11.58
N ASN A 34 -0.34 3.31 -12.73
CA ASN A 34 -1.17 4.14 -13.58
C ASN A 34 -2.64 4.08 -13.15
N ASP A 35 -3.29 5.23 -13.08
CA ASP A 35 -4.70 5.38 -12.69
C ASP A 35 -5.09 4.53 -11.47
N PRO A 36 -4.42 4.74 -10.32
CA PRO A 36 -4.70 3.93 -9.14
C PRO A 36 -6.17 4.09 -8.71
N ALA A 37 -6.81 2.98 -8.39
CA ALA A 37 -8.05 2.97 -7.61
C ALA A 37 -7.69 2.97 -6.11
N ILE A 38 -8.45 3.72 -5.32
CA ILE A 38 -8.39 3.67 -3.85
C ILE A 38 -9.56 2.86 -3.29
N GLY A 39 -9.25 1.96 -2.37
CA GLY A 39 -10.21 1.16 -1.62
C GLY A 39 -10.26 1.55 -0.15
N PHE A 40 -11.45 1.56 0.42
CA PHE A 40 -11.70 1.71 1.86
C PHE A 40 -12.44 0.47 2.34
N LEU A 41 -11.82 -0.31 3.22
CA LEU A 41 -12.36 -1.54 3.78
C LEU A 41 -12.60 -1.39 5.28
N ASN A 42 -13.87 -1.37 5.68
CA ASN A 42 -14.26 -1.29 7.08
C ASN A 42 -14.61 -2.67 7.66
N LEU A 43 -13.72 -3.18 8.51
CA LEU A 43 -13.89 -4.41 9.31
C LEU A 43 -14.27 -4.12 10.77
N ARG A 44 -14.30 -2.83 11.17
CA ARG A 44 -14.55 -2.39 12.55
C ARG A 44 -16.03 -2.10 12.85
N GLY A 45 -16.91 -2.28 11.86
CA GLY A 45 -18.33 -1.93 12.00
C GLY A 45 -18.53 -0.43 12.20
N SER A 46 -19.50 -0.03 13.03
CA SER A 46 -19.88 1.37 13.22
C SER A 46 -18.72 2.26 13.67
N ALA A 47 -17.82 1.77 14.51
CA ALA A 47 -16.65 2.54 14.97
C ALA A 47 -15.69 2.90 13.84
N GLY A 48 -15.65 2.10 12.76
CA GLY A 48 -14.86 2.38 11.56
C GLY A 48 -15.55 3.28 10.55
N GLU A 49 -16.89 3.35 10.56
CA GLU A 49 -17.65 4.12 9.56
C GLU A 49 -17.33 5.61 9.62
N ASP A 50 -17.28 6.19 10.82
CA ASP A 50 -16.99 7.62 10.97
C ASP A 50 -15.57 7.97 10.50
N MET A 51 -14.58 7.14 10.85
CA MET A 51 -13.20 7.31 10.38
C MET A 51 -13.11 7.16 8.86
N MET A 52 -13.76 6.13 8.31
CA MET A 52 -13.77 5.86 6.88
C MET A 52 -14.43 7.01 6.11
N ALA A 53 -15.55 7.55 6.60
CA ALA A 53 -16.26 8.65 5.95
C ALA A 53 -15.39 9.93 5.88
N VAL A 54 -14.68 10.25 6.96
CA VAL A 54 -13.74 11.38 7.01
C VAL A 54 -12.59 11.19 6.03
N ASP A 55 -11.92 10.02 6.10
CA ASP A 55 -10.77 9.73 5.24
C ASP A 55 -11.16 9.73 3.76
N ARG A 56 -12.30 9.12 3.43
CA ARG A 56 -12.86 9.07 2.09
C ARG A 56 -13.22 10.45 1.56
N LYS A 57 -13.74 11.35 2.41
CA LYS A 57 -14.03 12.74 2.03
C LYS A 57 -12.77 13.53 1.70
N ILE A 58 -11.66 13.28 2.41
CA ILE A 58 -10.41 14.04 2.26
C ILE A 58 -9.54 13.46 1.13
N VAL A 59 -9.38 12.14 1.10
CA VAL A 59 -8.44 11.43 0.22
C VAL A 59 -9.11 11.01 -1.09
N GLY A 60 -10.36 10.57 -1.02
CA GLY A 60 -11.12 10.04 -2.17
C GLY A 60 -11.11 10.96 -3.41
N PRO A 61 -11.30 12.28 -3.28
CA PRO A 61 -11.29 13.20 -4.43
C PRO A 61 -9.97 13.25 -5.23
N LEU A 62 -8.86 12.70 -4.72
CA LEU A 62 -7.59 12.61 -5.46
C LEU A 62 -7.58 11.47 -6.48
N PHE A 63 -8.51 10.51 -6.36
CA PHE A 63 -8.57 9.31 -7.17
C PHE A 63 -9.80 9.33 -8.07
N ARG A 64 -9.67 8.80 -9.29
CA ARG A 64 -10.79 8.67 -10.23
C ARG A 64 -11.76 7.57 -9.81
N ASP A 65 -11.24 6.49 -9.23
CA ASP A 65 -12.00 5.33 -8.80
C ASP A 65 -11.84 5.13 -7.29
N VAL A 66 -12.98 5.17 -6.58
CA VAL A 66 -13.09 5.02 -5.14
C VAL A 66 -14.01 3.86 -4.84
N ARG A 67 -13.51 2.87 -4.11
CA ARG A 67 -14.22 1.63 -3.78
C ARG A 67 -14.37 1.53 -2.26
N GLU A 68 -15.57 1.19 -1.81
CA GLU A 68 -15.87 1.05 -0.38
C GLU A 68 -16.47 -0.33 -0.12
N SER A 69 -16.09 -0.95 0.99
CA SER A 69 -16.64 -2.24 1.39
C SER A 69 -16.66 -2.41 2.91
N ARG A 70 -17.57 -3.25 3.38
CA ARG A 70 -17.78 -3.64 4.79
C ARG A 70 -17.60 -5.15 4.99
N GLY A 71 -17.11 -5.85 3.98
CA GLY A 71 -16.95 -7.30 3.98
C GLY A 71 -15.92 -7.73 2.95
N ASP A 72 -16.32 -7.76 1.68
CA ASP A 72 -15.43 -8.21 0.59
C ASP A 72 -14.26 -7.27 0.36
N VAL A 73 -13.08 -7.81 0.11
CA VAL A 73 -11.87 -7.01 -0.13
C VAL A 73 -11.96 -6.31 -1.50
N PRO A 74 -11.95 -4.96 -1.56
CA PRO A 74 -12.03 -4.26 -2.84
C PRO A 74 -10.71 -4.41 -3.61
N GLN A 75 -10.79 -4.72 -4.91
CA GLN A 75 -9.62 -4.65 -5.79
C GLN A 75 -9.16 -3.19 -5.88
N CYS A 76 -7.94 -2.86 -5.52
CA CYS A 76 -7.44 -1.48 -5.54
C CYS A 76 -5.92 -1.45 -5.42
N ALA A 77 -5.28 -0.37 -5.89
CA ALA A 77 -3.84 -0.20 -5.76
C ALA A 77 -3.46 0.43 -4.42
N VAL A 78 -4.36 1.23 -3.84
CA VAL A 78 -4.23 1.88 -2.53
C VAL A 78 -5.37 1.41 -1.64
N LEU A 79 -5.06 0.80 -0.49
CA LEU A 79 -6.07 0.25 0.42
C LEU A 79 -5.97 0.91 1.79
N PHE A 80 -7.06 1.52 2.25
CA PHE A 80 -7.26 1.94 3.63
C PHE A 80 -8.10 0.89 4.36
N LEU A 81 -7.56 0.35 5.46
CA LEU A 81 -8.22 -0.67 6.27
C LEU A 81 -8.59 -0.10 7.64
N TYR A 82 -9.84 -0.32 8.06
CA TYR A 82 -10.33 0.05 9.39
C TYR A 82 -10.69 -1.23 10.13
N GLY A 83 -9.88 -1.61 11.11
CA GLY A 83 -10.12 -2.81 11.91
C GLY A 83 -9.20 -2.87 13.12
N ASP A 84 -9.64 -3.59 14.15
CA ASP A 84 -8.84 -3.84 15.33
C ASP A 84 -7.99 -5.09 15.11
N ILE A 85 -6.71 -5.03 15.48
CA ILE A 85 -5.77 -6.15 15.42
C ILE A 85 -5.63 -6.74 16.81
N ASP A 86 -5.71 -8.07 16.91
CA ASP A 86 -5.54 -8.78 18.17
C ASP A 86 -4.08 -9.21 18.42
N ALA A 87 -3.83 -9.81 19.58
CA ALA A 87 -2.50 -10.29 19.97
C ALA A 87 -1.92 -11.40 19.08
N SER A 88 -2.72 -11.98 18.18
CA SER A 88 -2.27 -12.94 17.16
C SER A 88 -1.77 -12.27 15.88
N GLY A 89 -1.99 -10.95 15.73
CA GLY A 89 -1.66 -10.20 14.52
C GLY A 89 -2.75 -10.25 13.45
N ARG A 90 -3.96 -10.73 13.79
CA ARG A 90 -5.11 -10.80 12.88
C ARG A 90 -6.14 -9.72 13.19
N PHE A 91 -6.97 -9.40 12.20
CA PHE A 91 -8.12 -8.53 12.44
C PHE A 91 -9.18 -9.25 13.28
N VAL A 92 -9.66 -8.59 14.33
CA VAL A 92 -10.75 -9.06 15.18
C VAL A 92 -11.99 -9.34 14.33
N GLY A 93 -12.60 -10.51 14.51
CA GLY A 93 -13.79 -10.92 13.75
C GLY A 93 -13.51 -11.40 12.32
N GLY A 94 -12.25 -11.37 11.86
CA GLY A 94 -11.84 -11.85 10.54
C GLY A 94 -11.00 -13.13 10.60
N ALA A 95 -11.07 -13.93 9.52
CA ALA A 95 -10.19 -15.08 9.35
C ALA A 95 -8.85 -14.72 8.68
N GLN A 96 -8.81 -13.61 7.93
CA GLN A 96 -7.66 -13.20 7.13
C GLN A 96 -6.68 -12.31 7.90
N SER A 97 -5.40 -12.51 7.64
CA SER A 97 -4.32 -11.62 8.04
C SER A 97 -4.29 -10.35 7.18
N LEU A 98 -3.60 -9.31 7.67
CA LEU A 98 -3.38 -8.08 6.91
C LEU A 98 -2.76 -8.35 5.53
N ARG A 99 -1.74 -9.20 5.47
CA ARG A 99 -1.07 -9.51 4.20
C ARG A 99 -1.94 -10.25 3.21
N GLU A 100 -2.81 -11.14 3.68
CA GLU A 100 -3.79 -11.81 2.82
C GLU A 100 -4.77 -10.81 2.24
N ILE A 101 -5.28 -9.87 3.06
CA ILE A 101 -6.17 -8.81 2.57
C ILE A 101 -5.47 -7.92 1.54
N ILE A 102 -4.24 -7.46 1.83
CA ILE A 102 -3.46 -6.61 0.90
C ILE A 102 -3.25 -7.33 -0.44
N LYS A 103 -2.83 -8.59 -0.40
CA LYS A 103 -2.62 -9.41 -1.59
C LYS A 103 -3.93 -9.64 -2.34
N SER A 104 -5.01 -9.96 -1.65
CA SER A 104 -6.33 -10.13 -2.24
C SER A 104 -6.82 -8.85 -2.90
N ALA A 105 -6.54 -7.67 -2.35
CA ALA A 105 -6.87 -6.39 -2.96
C ALA A 105 -6.03 -6.06 -4.21
N GLY A 106 -4.84 -6.68 -4.36
CA GLY A 106 -3.84 -6.24 -5.32
C GLY A 106 -3.18 -4.90 -4.95
N ALA A 107 -3.20 -4.56 -3.66
CA ALA A 107 -2.75 -3.25 -3.19
C ALA A 107 -1.22 -3.18 -3.09
N TYR A 108 -0.64 -2.14 -3.69
CA TYR A 108 0.78 -1.82 -3.55
C TYR A 108 1.04 -0.87 -2.37
N ILE A 109 0.01 -0.16 -1.92
CA ILE A 109 0.03 0.72 -0.76
C ILE A 109 -1.11 0.31 0.14
N ALA A 110 -0.81 0.03 1.40
CA ALA A 110 -1.80 -0.35 2.40
C ALA A 110 -1.64 0.49 3.66
N VAL A 111 -2.75 0.99 4.18
CA VAL A 111 -2.80 1.81 5.40
C VAL A 111 -3.75 1.14 6.38
N VAL A 112 -3.23 0.61 7.49
CA VAL A 112 -4.07 0.27 8.65
C VAL A 112 -4.40 1.59 9.32
N ALA A 113 -5.57 2.11 8.98
CA ALA A 113 -5.96 3.46 9.30
C ALA A 113 -6.41 3.56 10.77
N SER A 114 -6.99 2.53 11.34
CA SER A 114 -7.30 2.46 12.77
C SER A 114 -6.05 2.40 13.65
N GLU A 115 -6.14 3.03 14.83
CA GLU A 115 -5.11 2.93 15.87
C GLU A 115 -5.15 1.53 16.48
N ASN A 116 -3.99 0.90 16.64
CA ASN A 116 -3.86 -0.41 17.28
C ASN A 116 -2.65 -0.43 18.21
N ASN A 117 -2.59 -1.46 19.06
CA ASN A 117 -1.45 -1.68 19.93
C ASN A 117 -0.18 -1.97 19.09
N PRO A 118 0.92 -1.19 19.26
CA PRO A 118 2.17 -1.42 18.54
C PRO A 118 2.74 -2.82 18.70
N ASP A 119 2.56 -3.46 19.86
CA ASP A 119 3.08 -4.80 20.14
C ASP A 119 2.48 -5.86 19.20
N TYR A 120 1.31 -5.60 18.63
CA TYR A 120 0.62 -6.53 17.74
C TYR A 120 1.03 -6.36 16.28
N TYR A 121 1.62 -5.21 15.91
CA TYR A 121 1.99 -4.89 14.55
C TYR A 121 3.07 -5.80 13.98
N MET A 122 4.09 -6.16 14.78
CA MET A 122 5.15 -7.07 14.32
C MET A 122 4.59 -8.45 13.91
N LYS A 123 3.58 -8.95 14.63
CA LYS A 123 2.91 -10.21 14.30
C LYS A 123 1.97 -10.08 13.10
N CYS A 124 1.50 -8.87 12.79
CA CYS A 124 0.60 -8.62 11.68
C CYS A 124 1.35 -8.58 10.33
N ILE A 125 2.60 -8.11 10.37
CA ILE A 125 3.49 -8.04 9.20
C ILE A 125 4.34 -9.30 9.00
N GLU A 126 4.23 -10.32 9.86
CA GLU A 126 4.90 -11.61 9.67
C GLU A 126 3.87 -12.75 9.74
N PRO A 127 4.00 -13.83 8.94
CA PRO A 127 5.01 -14.09 7.91
C PRO A 127 4.69 -13.40 6.58
N HIS A 128 5.73 -13.09 5.80
CA HIS A 128 5.59 -12.56 4.44
C HIS A 128 4.93 -13.58 3.50
N ASN A 129 4.11 -13.13 2.55
CA ASN A 129 3.29 -14.00 1.67
C ASN A 129 3.61 -13.86 0.16
N GLY A 130 4.77 -13.30 -0.15
CA GLY A 130 5.28 -13.09 -1.52
C GLY A 130 4.73 -11.85 -2.23
N TRP A 131 3.79 -11.11 -1.63
CA TRP A 131 3.30 -9.83 -2.17
C TRP A 131 3.98 -8.66 -1.45
N ASN A 132 4.67 -7.80 -2.20
CA ASN A 132 5.33 -6.63 -1.65
C ASN A 132 4.40 -5.41 -1.74
N ALA A 133 4.18 -4.76 -0.60
CA ALA A 133 3.43 -3.51 -0.51
C ALA A 133 4.16 -2.54 0.43
N ASN A 134 3.97 -1.24 0.22
CA ASN A 134 4.30 -0.25 1.23
C ASN A 134 3.17 -0.25 2.27
N ILE A 135 3.47 -0.72 3.47
CA ILE A 135 2.47 -0.91 4.54
C ILE A 135 2.68 0.18 5.59
N THR A 136 1.62 0.93 5.89
CA THR A 136 1.59 1.89 6.99
C THR A 136 0.70 1.39 8.11
N LEU A 137 1.23 1.44 9.34
CA LEU A 137 0.56 1.03 10.57
C LEU A 137 0.38 2.26 11.46
N THR A 138 -0.84 2.54 11.92
CA THR A 138 -1.14 3.78 12.64
C THR A 138 -1.06 3.61 14.15
N LEU A 139 -0.19 4.37 14.80
CA LEU A 139 -0.05 4.41 16.26
C LEU A 139 -0.98 5.45 16.87
N ASN A 140 -1.04 6.62 16.24
CA ASN A 140 -1.90 7.73 16.64
C ASN A 140 -2.32 8.50 15.38
N ARG A 141 -3.60 8.44 15.03
CA ARG A 141 -4.18 9.12 13.85
C ARG A 141 -4.11 10.62 13.98
N LYS A 142 -4.20 11.14 15.22
CA LYS A 142 -4.44 12.55 15.53
C LYS A 142 -5.62 13.12 14.73
N GLY A 143 -6.73 12.37 14.72
CA GLY A 143 -7.95 12.74 14.00
C GLY A 143 -7.76 12.83 12.49
N GLU A 144 -8.04 14.01 11.93
CA GLU A 144 -7.91 14.29 10.49
C GLU A 144 -6.46 14.44 10.02
N ASN A 145 -5.47 14.43 10.92
CA ASN A 145 -4.06 14.51 10.51
C ASN A 145 -3.64 13.32 9.65
N LEU A 146 -4.10 12.10 9.95
CA LEU A 146 -3.81 10.92 9.12
C LEU A 146 -4.27 11.09 7.67
N PRO A 147 -5.57 11.32 7.37
CA PRO A 147 -6.01 11.47 5.98
C PRO A 147 -5.42 12.70 5.30
N ASN A 148 -5.20 13.82 6.02
CA ASN A 148 -4.54 14.99 5.44
C ASN A 148 -3.08 14.72 5.06
N PHE A 149 -2.35 13.99 5.90
CA PHE A 149 -0.99 13.56 5.61
C PHE A 149 -0.94 12.68 4.37
N PHE A 150 -1.81 11.67 4.27
CA PHE A 150 -1.86 10.81 3.08
C PHE A 150 -2.35 11.54 1.83
N ALA A 151 -3.29 12.47 1.94
CA ALA A 151 -3.68 13.30 0.83
C ALA A 151 -2.48 14.08 0.27
N GLU A 152 -1.61 14.59 1.14
CA GLU A 152 -0.40 15.29 0.71
C GLU A 152 0.66 14.33 0.12
N VAL A 153 0.88 13.16 0.72
CA VAL A 153 1.73 12.11 0.14
C VAL A 153 1.26 11.77 -1.28
N PHE A 154 -0.04 11.52 -1.47
CA PHE A 154 -0.58 11.12 -2.76
C PHE A 154 -0.56 12.26 -3.80
N ARG A 155 -0.80 13.51 -3.39
CA ARG A 155 -0.61 14.67 -4.29
C ARG A 155 0.81 14.73 -4.83
N ARG A 156 1.82 14.54 -3.97
CA ARG A 156 3.23 14.49 -4.39
C ARG A 156 3.51 13.29 -5.28
N MET A 157 2.89 12.14 -5.01
CA MET A 157 3.02 10.97 -5.86
C MET A 157 2.44 11.16 -7.27
N PHE A 158 1.28 11.82 -7.39
CA PHE A 158 0.72 12.23 -8.68
C PHE A 158 1.56 13.31 -9.38
N ALA A 159 2.35 14.07 -8.63
CA ALA A 159 3.34 15.02 -9.17
C ALA A 159 4.68 14.36 -9.53
N GLY A 160 4.80 13.03 -9.39
CA GLY A 160 5.97 12.25 -9.80
C GLY A 160 6.95 11.90 -8.68
N ALA A 161 6.75 12.37 -7.46
CA ALA A 161 7.58 11.96 -6.33
C ALA A 161 7.32 10.49 -5.97
N SER A 162 8.35 9.75 -5.59
CA SER A 162 8.12 8.42 -5.02
C SER A 162 7.51 8.52 -3.61
N MET A 163 6.69 7.55 -3.20
CA MET A 163 6.03 7.51 -1.89
C MET A 163 7.03 7.67 -0.74
N VAL A 164 8.18 6.99 -0.81
CA VAL A 164 9.22 7.06 0.23
C VAL A 164 9.80 8.47 0.33
N MET A 165 10.04 9.14 -0.80
CA MET A 165 10.55 10.52 -0.79
C MET A 165 9.50 11.50 -0.27
N ALA A 166 8.25 11.39 -0.76
CA ALA A 166 7.14 12.20 -0.26
C ALA A 166 6.94 12.03 1.25
N TRP A 167 7.05 10.80 1.76
CA TRP A 167 6.98 10.49 3.19
C TRP A 167 8.09 11.18 3.98
N VAL A 168 9.35 11.01 3.57
CA VAL A 168 10.52 11.58 4.26
C VAL A 168 10.49 13.11 4.27
N GLU A 169 10.01 13.74 3.21
CA GLU A 169 9.85 15.20 3.14
C GLU A 169 8.77 15.72 4.08
N LEU A 170 7.66 14.98 4.24
CA LEU A 170 6.52 15.40 5.05
C LEU A 170 6.68 15.08 6.54
N ALA A 171 7.33 13.96 6.85
CA ALA A 171 7.66 13.56 8.22
C ALA A 171 9.15 13.18 8.35
N PRO A 172 10.06 14.16 8.26
CA PRO A 172 11.49 13.91 8.44
C PRO A 172 11.78 13.20 9.76
N GLN A 173 12.48 12.07 9.70
CA GLN A 173 12.87 11.29 10.88
C GLN A 173 14.09 11.89 11.58
N ILE A 174 14.03 13.18 11.90
CA ILE A 174 15.09 13.92 12.60
C ILE A 174 14.88 13.73 14.11
N PRO A 175 15.82 13.12 14.85
CA PRO A 175 15.69 12.96 16.29
C PRO A 175 15.42 14.29 16.99
N GLY A 176 14.41 14.31 17.86
CA GLY A 176 14.04 15.50 18.64
C GLY A 176 13.20 16.55 17.92
N HIS A 177 12.91 16.39 16.63
CA HIS A 177 12.01 17.30 15.91
C HIS A 177 10.56 16.83 16.04
N GLN A 178 9.65 17.73 16.45
CA GLN A 178 8.23 17.43 16.53
C GLN A 178 7.53 17.81 15.23
N HIS A 179 6.64 16.94 14.77
CA HIS A 179 5.75 17.19 13.64
C HIS A 179 4.32 17.24 14.15
N PRO A 180 3.83 18.38 14.68
CA PRO A 180 2.55 18.45 15.38
C PRO A 180 1.37 18.07 14.49
N HIS A 181 1.49 18.27 13.18
CA HIS A 181 0.45 17.97 12.19
C HIS A 181 0.60 16.59 11.54
N ALA A 182 1.69 15.85 11.81
CA ALA A 182 1.86 14.49 11.30
C ALA A 182 1.21 13.46 12.24
N PRO A 183 0.53 12.45 11.70
CA PRO A 183 0.11 11.28 12.48
C PRO A 183 1.35 10.54 12.99
N GLU A 184 1.17 9.70 14.00
CA GLU A 184 2.21 8.76 14.43
C GLU A 184 1.95 7.44 13.73
N THR A 185 2.87 7.06 12.86
CA THR A 185 2.73 5.92 11.96
C THR A 185 4.07 5.25 11.74
N ILE A 186 4.06 3.94 11.51
CA ILE A 186 5.21 3.16 11.07
C ILE A 186 4.99 2.83 9.59
N MET A 187 5.99 3.08 8.73
CA MET A 187 5.96 2.64 7.33
C MET A 187 6.97 1.51 7.10
N VAL A 188 6.52 0.44 6.46
CA VAL A 188 7.33 -0.67 5.97
C VAL A 188 7.36 -0.59 4.43
N PRO A 189 8.41 -0.02 3.81
CA PRO A 189 8.42 0.26 2.37
C PRO A 189 8.89 -0.95 1.54
N GLU A 190 8.20 -2.09 1.63
CA GLU A 190 8.63 -3.34 0.98
C GLU A 190 8.59 -3.29 -0.55
N ALA A 191 7.64 -2.53 -1.10
CA ALA A 191 7.53 -2.32 -2.55
C ALA A 191 8.51 -1.24 -3.05
N GLY A 192 9.27 -0.61 -2.15
CA GLY A 192 10.26 0.40 -2.48
C GLY A 192 9.65 1.72 -2.96
N HIS A 193 10.21 2.26 -4.04
CA HIS A 193 9.82 3.55 -4.60
C HIS A 193 8.64 3.35 -5.57
N LEU A 194 7.45 3.76 -5.12
CA LEU A 194 6.21 3.79 -5.89
C LEU A 194 5.86 5.23 -6.28
N ALA A 195 5.35 5.47 -7.47
CA ALA A 195 4.79 6.77 -7.88
C ALA A 195 3.44 6.57 -8.59
N PHE A 196 2.66 7.63 -8.76
CA PHE A 196 1.39 7.57 -9.50
C PHE A 196 1.52 8.21 -10.87
N GLY A 197 1.01 7.52 -11.89
CA GLY A 197 0.78 8.07 -13.21
C GLY A 197 -0.69 8.38 -13.42
N ARG A 198 -1.00 9.47 -14.13
CA ARG A 198 -2.31 9.64 -14.77
C ARG A 198 -2.24 8.88 -16.10
N GLY A 199 -3.14 7.94 -16.33
CA GLY A 199 -3.25 7.31 -17.64
C GLY A 199 -3.53 8.37 -18.69
N GLY A 200 -2.84 8.25 -19.82
CA GLY A 200 -2.99 9.14 -20.98
C GLY A 200 -4.35 9.01 -21.66
#